data_AF-A0A524L2S7-F1
#
_entry.id   AF-A0A524L2S7-F1
#
_cell.length_a   1.000
_cell.length_b   1.000
_cell.length_c   1.000
_cell.angle_alpha   90.00
_cell.angle_beta   90.00
_cell.angle_gamma   90.00
#
_symmetry.space_group_name_H-M   'P 1'
#
loop_
_entity.id
_entity.type
_entity.pdbx_description
1 polymer ?
#
loop_
_entity_poly.entity_id
_entity_poly.type
_entity_poly.pdbx_seq_one_letter_code
_entity_poly.pdbx_strand_id
1 'polypeptide(L)'
;MLNLKHNPESAETVSNGSPLLLSDGEISFLWWFMQGSIMRLAIRRRLRKGWGMCERHAWGWISAEAAFRGGHMHGPTVLYKDLMDRARAAFVIRGPKQEWRMMRTLRARGPCLMCDMKYNSHSRGFMIAERARIGRDLSALQDLAVRTAPYWEKALCGRCAGNDSPQRCRRHLVEEISQGVIKDLSLHVSLANDIETHMRIYNRSFCHGYHGTDTDEDRAALISAVGWCSGWKTLLSIVEAT
;
A
#
# COMPACT_ATOMS: atom_id res chain seq x y z
N MET A 1 30.89 -47.86 -20.21
CA MET A 1 30.18 -46.80 -20.96
C MET A 1 28.67 -46.98 -20.77
N LEU A 2 28.08 -46.27 -19.81
CA LEU A 2 26.63 -46.17 -19.61
C LEU A 2 26.32 -44.68 -19.49
N ASN A 3 25.71 -44.12 -20.51
CA ASN A 3 25.38 -42.70 -20.63
C ASN A 3 24.15 -42.36 -19.79
N LEU A 4 24.37 -41.75 -18.63
CA LEU A 4 23.35 -41.03 -17.88
C LEU A 4 23.05 -39.71 -18.61
N LYS A 5 22.00 -39.68 -19.43
CA LYS A 5 21.41 -38.43 -19.92
C LYS A 5 20.61 -37.79 -18.77
N HIS A 6 21.21 -36.84 -18.08
CA HIS A 6 20.45 -35.85 -17.29
C HIS A 6 19.69 -34.95 -18.27
N ASN A 7 18.36 -35.06 -18.24
CA ASN A 7 17.46 -34.09 -18.85
C ASN A 7 17.30 -32.93 -17.85
N PRO A 8 17.73 -31.69 -18.15
CA PRO A 8 17.26 -30.54 -17.40
C PRO A 8 15.88 -30.21 -17.95
N GLU A 9 14.82 -30.67 -17.28
CA GLU A 9 13.49 -30.14 -17.53
C GLU A 9 13.51 -28.64 -17.23
N SER A 10 13.29 -27.90 -18.31
CA SER A 10 13.12 -26.47 -18.47
C SER A 10 12.59 -25.75 -17.24
N ALA A 11 13.39 -24.82 -16.73
CA ALA A 11 12.88 -23.66 -16.01
C ALA A 11 11.92 -22.93 -16.96
N GLU A 12 10.62 -23.13 -16.75
CA GLU A 12 9.59 -22.28 -17.33
C GLU A 12 9.86 -20.85 -16.88
N THR A 13 10.47 -20.07 -17.77
CA THR A 13 10.47 -18.62 -17.67
C THR A 13 9.04 -18.14 -17.85
N VAL A 14 8.30 -18.05 -16.74
CA VAL A 14 6.98 -17.42 -16.69
C VAL A 14 7.12 -16.01 -17.27
N SER A 15 6.38 -15.76 -18.35
CA SER A 15 6.52 -14.58 -19.18
C SER A 15 6.16 -13.29 -18.44
N ASN A 16 6.78 -12.19 -18.92
CA ASN A 16 6.83 -10.87 -18.30
C ASN A 16 5.46 -10.29 -17.91
N GLY A 17 5.30 -10.13 -16.60
CA GLY A 17 4.56 -9.12 -15.84
C GLY A 17 3.51 -8.26 -16.55
N SER A 18 2.24 -8.54 -16.25
CA SER A 18 1.24 -7.47 -16.19
C SER A 18 1.81 -6.30 -15.37
N PRO A 19 1.59 -5.03 -15.76
CA PRO A 19 2.05 -3.86 -15.00
C PRO A 19 1.63 -3.88 -13.53
N LEU A 20 0.56 -4.61 -13.21
CA LEU A 20 0.00 -4.81 -11.88
C LEU A 20 0.74 -5.88 -11.06
N LEU A 21 1.36 -6.86 -11.72
CA LEU A 21 2.00 -7.99 -11.06
C LEU A 21 3.46 -7.70 -10.71
N LEU A 22 3.90 -8.29 -9.61
CA LEU A 22 5.27 -8.23 -9.14
C LEU A 22 6.14 -9.27 -9.86
N SER A 23 7.39 -8.89 -10.13
CA SER A 23 8.43 -9.79 -10.63
C SER A 23 8.94 -10.73 -9.53
N ASP A 24 9.68 -11.78 -9.91
CA ASP A 24 10.30 -12.69 -8.94
C ASP A 24 11.25 -11.96 -7.99
N GLY A 25 12.01 -10.99 -8.51
CA GLY A 25 12.90 -10.16 -7.71
C GLY A 25 12.15 -9.31 -6.70
N GLU A 26 11.01 -8.75 -7.09
CA GLU A 26 10.16 -7.96 -6.20
C GLU A 26 9.52 -8.80 -5.11
N ILE A 27 9.01 -9.99 -5.44
CA ILE A 27 8.44 -10.93 -4.47
C ILE A 27 9.54 -11.43 -3.52
N SER A 28 10.73 -11.70 -4.03
CA SER A 28 11.89 -12.08 -3.22
C SER A 28 12.30 -11.00 -2.24
N PHE A 29 12.33 -9.75 -2.68
CA PHE A 29 12.53 -8.62 -1.78
C PHE A 29 11.44 -8.58 -0.70
N LEU A 30 10.16 -8.67 -1.10
CA LEU A 30 9.04 -8.56 -0.16
C LEU A 30 9.03 -9.68 0.87
N TRP A 31 9.34 -10.91 0.47
CA TRP A 31 9.47 -12.05 1.37
C TRP A 31 10.40 -11.75 2.55
N TRP A 32 11.62 -11.29 2.27
CA TRP A 32 12.58 -10.87 3.30
C TRP A 32 12.16 -9.58 4.02
N PHE A 33 11.46 -8.70 3.31
CA PHE A 33 10.98 -7.45 3.88
C PHE A 33 9.95 -7.68 5.00
N MET A 34 8.98 -8.57 4.75
CA MET A 34 7.91 -8.96 5.68
C MET A 34 8.42 -9.70 6.91
N GLN A 35 9.54 -10.42 6.80
CA GLN A 35 10.14 -11.16 7.92
C GLN A 35 10.80 -10.27 8.99
N GLY A 36 10.87 -8.95 8.78
CA GLY A 36 11.34 -8.03 9.82
C GLY A 36 12.17 -6.86 9.32
N SER A 37 12.51 -6.80 8.04
CA SER A 37 13.28 -5.65 7.52
C SER A 37 12.52 -4.33 7.66
N ILE A 38 11.17 -4.36 7.66
CA ILE A 38 10.33 -3.21 7.98
C ILE A 38 10.54 -2.67 9.40
N MET A 39 11.06 -3.48 10.33
CA MET A 39 11.36 -3.03 11.70
C MET A 39 12.66 -2.22 11.78
N ARG A 40 13.51 -2.28 10.75
CA ARG A 40 14.78 -1.52 10.74
C ARG A 40 14.48 -0.01 10.64
N LEU A 41 15.01 0.76 11.59
CA LEU A 41 14.77 2.21 11.68
C LEU A 41 15.12 2.97 10.39
N ALA A 42 16.22 2.62 9.73
CA ALA A 42 16.62 3.24 8.46
C ALA A 42 15.58 3.01 7.34
N ILE A 43 15.01 1.81 7.28
CA ILE A 43 13.96 1.45 6.32
C ILE A 43 12.67 2.21 6.62
N ARG A 44 12.24 2.25 7.89
CA ARG A 44 11.06 3.03 8.31
C ARG A 44 11.21 4.51 7.98
N ARG A 45 12.39 5.11 8.21
CA ARG A 45 12.67 6.50 7.85
C ARG A 45 12.54 6.74 6.34
N ARG A 46 13.00 5.82 5.51
CA ARG A 46 12.86 5.91 4.04
C ARG A 46 11.40 5.81 3.61
N LEU A 47 10.66 4.81 4.11
CA LEU A 47 9.23 4.65 3.85
C LEU A 47 8.45 5.88 4.30
N ARG A 48 8.72 6.40 5.51
CA ARG A 48 8.10 7.64 6.00
C ARG A 48 8.39 8.81 5.06
N LYS A 49 9.64 9.03 4.62
CA LYS A 49 9.97 10.10 3.66
C LYS A 49 9.21 9.96 2.34
N GLY A 50 9.03 8.74 1.85
CA GLY A 50 8.30 8.42 0.62
C GLY A 50 6.77 8.44 0.73
N TRP A 51 6.20 8.54 1.94
CA TRP A 51 4.79 8.25 2.20
C TRP A 51 4.38 6.81 1.83
N GLY A 52 5.27 5.86 2.16
CA GLY A 52 5.12 4.44 1.84
C GLY A 52 5.89 4.06 0.59
N MET A 53 5.31 3.16 -0.19
CA MET A 53 5.83 2.76 -1.50
C MET A 53 5.08 3.51 -2.61
N CYS A 54 5.54 3.39 -3.87
CA CYS A 54 4.72 3.87 -4.99
C CYS A 54 3.45 3.02 -5.08
N GLU A 55 2.45 3.51 -5.80
CA GLU A 55 1.15 2.85 -5.97
C GLU A 55 1.26 1.35 -6.27
N ARG A 56 2.02 0.99 -7.31
CA ARG A 56 2.25 -0.41 -7.71
C ARG A 56 2.87 -1.25 -6.60
N HIS A 57 3.94 -0.76 -5.97
CA HIS A 57 4.64 -1.52 -4.91
C HIS A 57 3.87 -1.54 -3.59
N ALA A 58 3.05 -0.54 -3.31
CA ALA A 58 2.20 -0.50 -2.14
C ALA A 58 1.12 -1.58 -2.22
N TRP A 59 0.38 -1.63 -3.34
CA TRP A 59 -0.64 -2.64 -3.55
C TRP A 59 -0.02 -4.03 -3.74
N GLY A 60 1.08 -4.15 -4.48
CA GLY A 60 1.79 -5.41 -4.61
C GLY A 60 2.31 -5.97 -3.28
N TRP A 61 2.78 -5.11 -2.37
CA TRP A 61 3.18 -5.55 -1.03
C TRP A 61 1.97 -6.05 -0.23
N ILE A 62 0.84 -5.35 -0.26
CA ILE A 62 -0.37 -5.76 0.45
C ILE A 62 -0.89 -7.09 -0.10
N SER A 63 -0.95 -7.26 -1.42
CA SER A 63 -1.35 -8.52 -2.04
C SER A 63 -0.42 -9.66 -1.61
N ALA A 64 0.89 -9.45 -1.69
CA ALA A 64 1.87 -10.46 -1.30
C ALA A 64 1.74 -10.81 0.20
N GLU A 65 1.57 -9.82 1.08
CA GLU A 65 1.42 -10.09 2.51
C GLU A 65 0.11 -10.79 2.83
N ALA A 66 -0.99 -10.41 2.17
CA ALA A 66 -2.28 -11.09 2.29
C ALA A 66 -2.18 -12.56 1.86
N ALA A 67 -1.51 -12.84 0.73
CA ALA A 67 -1.32 -14.20 0.23
C ALA A 67 -0.41 -15.04 1.13
N PHE A 68 0.74 -14.50 1.57
CA PHE A 68 1.67 -15.26 2.40
C PHE A 68 1.21 -15.47 3.84
N ARG A 69 0.32 -14.61 4.37
CA ARG A 69 -0.08 -14.62 5.79
C ARG A 69 -1.56 -14.83 6.02
N GLY A 70 -2.30 -15.30 5.01
CA GLY A 70 -3.74 -15.55 5.12
C GLY A 70 -4.50 -14.30 5.59
N GLY A 71 -4.22 -13.15 4.98
CA GLY A 71 -4.86 -11.86 5.31
C GLY A 71 -4.32 -11.12 6.54
N HIS A 72 -3.35 -11.68 7.28
CA HIS A 72 -2.73 -10.99 8.43
C HIS A 72 -1.67 -9.96 7.99
N MET A 73 -2.12 -8.75 7.67
CA MET A 73 -1.30 -7.66 7.11
C MET A 73 -0.77 -6.68 8.18
N HIS A 74 -0.11 -7.22 9.22
CA HIS A 74 0.41 -6.41 10.32
C HIS A 74 1.48 -5.40 9.85
N GLY A 75 2.37 -5.78 8.93
CA GLY A 75 3.45 -4.90 8.45
C GLY A 75 2.92 -3.61 7.81
N PRO A 76 2.05 -3.70 6.79
CA PRO A 76 1.38 -2.56 6.18
C PRO A 76 0.59 -1.77 7.20
N THR A 77 -0.13 -2.44 8.10
CA THR A 77 -0.94 -1.77 9.11
C THR A 77 -0.10 -0.85 9.99
N VAL A 78 1.03 -1.32 10.50
CA VAL A 78 1.94 -0.50 11.32
C VAL A 78 2.48 0.70 10.54
N LEU A 79 2.85 0.52 9.27
CA LEU A 79 3.36 1.61 8.45
C LEU A 79 2.28 2.65 8.17
N TYR A 80 1.13 2.21 7.65
CA TYR A 80 0.09 3.13 7.21
C TYR A 80 -0.60 3.82 8.38
N LYS A 81 -0.67 3.18 9.57
CA LYS A 81 -1.09 3.85 10.80
C LYS A 81 -0.16 5.02 11.14
N ASP A 82 1.16 4.83 11.08
CA ASP A 82 2.15 5.89 11.29
C ASP A 82 2.07 7.02 10.24
N LEU A 83 1.77 6.67 8.99
CA LEU A 83 1.56 7.66 7.92
C LEU A 83 0.27 8.45 8.13
N MET A 84 -0.82 7.81 8.57
CA MET A 84 -2.08 8.49 8.86
C MET A 84 -1.99 9.39 10.09
N ASP A 85 -1.25 8.98 11.13
CA ASP A 85 -0.89 9.87 12.24
C ASP A 85 -0.18 11.14 11.75
N ARG A 86 0.76 10.98 10.81
CA ARG A 86 1.45 12.11 10.19
C ARG A 86 0.51 12.98 9.34
N ALA A 87 -0.46 12.38 8.64
CA ALA A 87 -1.45 13.13 7.86
C ALA A 87 -2.30 14.00 8.78
N ARG A 88 -2.84 13.41 9.86
CA ARG A 88 -3.60 14.12 10.90
C ARG A 88 -2.79 15.26 11.51
N ALA A 89 -1.53 15.00 11.86
CA ALA A 89 -0.63 16.02 12.40
C ALA A 89 -0.38 17.18 11.41
N ALA A 90 -0.42 16.92 10.09
CA ALA A 90 -0.27 17.97 9.08
C ALA A 90 -1.47 18.91 9.03
N PHE A 91 -2.69 18.38 9.19
CA PHE A 91 -3.93 19.14 9.11
C PHE A 91 -4.18 20.05 10.32
N VAL A 92 -3.59 19.76 11.48
CA VAL A 92 -3.75 20.57 12.69
C VAL A 92 -2.72 21.69 12.83
N ILE A 93 -1.84 21.88 11.84
CA ILE A 93 -0.81 22.94 11.87
C ILE A 93 -1.48 24.32 11.91
N ARG A 94 -1.15 25.13 12.93
CA ARG A 94 -1.61 26.52 13.08
C ARG A 94 -0.47 27.53 12.97
N GLY A 95 -0.80 28.77 12.61
CA GLY A 95 0.11 29.92 12.64
C GLY A 95 0.68 30.32 11.26
N PRO A 96 1.75 31.13 11.20
CA PRO A 96 2.27 31.70 9.95
C PRO A 96 2.59 30.65 8.88
N LYS A 97 2.24 30.91 7.61
CA LYS A 97 2.49 29.98 6.49
C LYS A 97 1.93 28.56 6.71
N GLN A 98 0.77 28.44 7.36
CA GLN A 98 0.16 27.14 7.70
C GLN A 98 0.00 26.23 6.48
N GLU A 99 -0.54 26.75 5.37
CA GLU A 99 -0.78 25.99 4.15
C GLU A 99 0.52 25.44 3.58
N TRP A 100 1.56 26.27 3.49
CA TRP A 100 2.87 25.84 3.04
C TRP A 100 3.47 24.74 3.94
N ARG A 101 3.34 24.87 5.27
CA ARG A 101 3.86 23.88 6.23
C ARG A 101 3.12 22.55 6.16
N MET A 102 1.79 22.60 6.07
CA MET A 102 0.93 21.43 5.84
C MET A 102 1.32 20.75 4.53
N MET A 103 1.41 21.51 3.44
CA MET A 103 1.79 21.01 2.12
C MET A 103 3.18 20.39 2.09
N ARG A 104 4.17 21.04 2.72
CA ARG A 104 5.53 20.49 2.87
C ARG A 104 5.53 19.18 3.67
N THR A 105 4.58 19.00 4.58
CA THR A 105 4.43 17.78 5.37
C THR A 105 3.78 16.67 4.56
N LEU A 106 2.72 16.97 3.79
CA LEU A 106 2.00 16.05 2.93
C LEU A 106 2.76 15.64 1.66
N ARG A 107 3.71 16.44 1.19
CA ARG A 107 4.57 16.08 0.06
C ARG A 107 5.51 14.91 0.40
N ALA A 108 5.70 14.03 -0.57
CA ALA A 108 6.76 13.02 -0.54
C ALA A 108 8.12 13.70 -0.74
N ARG A 109 9.12 13.21 0.00
CA ARG A 109 10.50 13.74 -0.01
C ARG A 109 11.52 12.68 -0.38
N GLY A 110 11.07 11.55 -0.92
CA GLY A 110 11.93 10.46 -1.32
C GLY A 110 11.22 9.53 -2.29
N PRO A 111 11.99 8.73 -3.04
CA PRO A 111 11.45 7.72 -3.93
C PRO A 111 10.80 6.57 -3.13
N CYS A 112 10.06 5.73 -3.84
CA CYS A 112 9.66 4.43 -3.33
C CYS A 112 10.90 3.61 -2.96
N LEU A 113 10.85 2.90 -1.82
CA LEU A 113 11.93 2.05 -1.32
C LEU A 113 12.42 1.03 -2.36
N MET A 114 11.49 0.33 -3.01
CA MET A 114 11.81 -0.69 -4.01
C MET A 114 12.34 -0.09 -5.30
N CYS A 115 11.72 0.98 -5.81
CA CYS A 115 12.23 1.69 -6.99
C CYS A 115 13.64 2.25 -6.77
N ASP A 116 13.94 2.78 -5.59
CA ASP A 116 15.25 3.31 -5.22
C ASP A 116 16.32 2.20 -5.21
N MET A 117 15.92 1.00 -4.81
CA MET A 117 16.72 -0.23 -4.88
C MET A 117 16.72 -0.89 -6.27
N LYS A 118 16.17 -0.22 -7.29
CA LYS A 118 16.09 -0.67 -8.69
C LYS A 118 15.25 -1.93 -8.92
N TYR A 119 14.36 -2.26 -7.98
CA TYR A 119 13.35 -3.29 -8.19
C TYR A 119 12.25 -2.78 -9.13
N ASN A 120 11.95 -3.58 -10.16
CA ASN A 120 10.98 -3.30 -11.21
C ASN A 120 10.34 -4.62 -11.73
N SER A 121 9.44 -4.49 -12.71
CA SER A 121 8.70 -5.60 -13.34
C SER A 121 9.57 -6.66 -14.01
N HIS A 122 10.86 -6.38 -14.24
CA HIS A 122 11.82 -7.31 -14.85
C HIS A 122 12.91 -7.77 -13.87
N SER A 123 12.83 -7.38 -12.59
CA SER A 123 13.81 -7.79 -11.61
C SER A 123 13.80 -9.31 -11.43
N ARG A 124 14.96 -9.92 -11.65
CA ARG A 124 15.17 -11.34 -11.38
C ARG A 124 15.41 -11.55 -9.89
N GLY A 125 14.95 -12.68 -9.36
CA GLY A 125 15.15 -13.07 -7.97
C GLY A 125 15.36 -14.57 -7.85
N PHE A 126 16.08 -14.99 -6.81
CA PHE A 126 16.24 -16.40 -6.45
C PHE A 126 15.04 -16.87 -5.62
N MET A 127 13.84 -16.77 -6.18
CA MET A 127 12.62 -17.26 -5.53
C MET A 127 12.26 -18.64 -6.06
N ILE A 128 11.84 -19.54 -5.17
CA ILE A 128 11.28 -20.83 -5.56
C ILE A 128 9.95 -20.54 -6.27
N ALA A 129 9.72 -21.19 -7.43
CA ALA A 129 8.56 -20.93 -8.29
C ALA A 129 7.23 -20.91 -7.53
N GLU A 130 7.04 -21.85 -6.59
CA GLU A 130 5.82 -21.92 -5.77
C GLU A 130 5.61 -20.66 -4.90
N ARG A 131 6.66 -20.13 -4.27
CA ARG A 131 6.56 -18.88 -3.50
C ARG A 131 6.30 -17.69 -4.40
N ALA A 132 6.86 -17.68 -5.61
CA ALA A 132 6.59 -16.64 -6.59
C ALA A 132 5.12 -16.68 -7.05
N ARG A 133 4.54 -17.88 -7.19
CA ARG A 133 3.12 -18.06 -7.49
C ARG A 133 2.24 -17.50 -6.36
N ILE A 134 2.50 -17.89 -5.12
CA ILE A 134 1.78 -17.36 -3.94
C ILE A 134 1.90 -15.84 -3.84
N GLY A 135 3.11 -15.28 -4.02
CA GLY A 135 3.32 -13.83 -3.92
C GLY A 135 2.64 -13.00 -5.02
N ARG A 136 2.17 -13.63 -6.11
CA ARG A 136 1.37 -13.00 -7.17
C ARG A 136 -0.13 -13.21 -7.00
N ASP A 137 -0.53 -14.03 -6.06
CA ASP A 137 -1.93 -14.29 -5.80
C ASP A 137 -2.61 -13.02 -5.28
N LEU A 138 -3.65 -12.59 -5.99
CA LEU A 138 -4.44 -11.41 -5.68
C LEU A 138 -5.73 -11.74 -4.95
N SER A 139 -6.14 -13.02 -4.90
CA SER A 139 -7.47 -13.43 -4.45
C SER A 139 -7.75 -12.98 -3.01
N ALA A 140 -6.78 -13.11 -2.11
CA ALA A 140 -6.96 -12.65 -0.72
C ALA A 140 -7.20 -11.13 -0.60
N LEU A 141 -6.57 -10.33 -1.46
CA LEU A 141 -6.82 -8.88 -1.50
C LEU A 141 -8.16 -8.57 -2.17
N GLN A 142 -8.51 -9.26 -3.25
CA GLN A 142 -9.79 -9.11 -3.93
C GLN A 142 -10.96 -9.44 -2.98
N ASP A 143 -10.90 -10.57 -2.28
CA ASP A 143 -11.91 -10.98 -1.29
C ASP A 143 -12.07 -9.94 -0.17
N LEU A 144 -10.94 -9.41 0.33
CA LEU A 144 -10.97 -8.35 1.33
C LEU A 144 -11.60 -7.08 0.77
N ALA A 145 -11.20 -6.65 -0.44
CA ALA A 145 -11.71 -5.44 -1.07
C ALA A 145 -13.21 -5.54 -1.32
N VAL A 146 -13.70 -6.66 -1.86
CA VAL A 146 -15.14 -6.90 -2.08
C VAL A 146 -15.90 -6.88 -0.75
N ARG A 147 -15.45 -7.64 0.26
CA ARG A 147 -16.11 -7.70 1.56
C ARG A 147 -16.21 -6.33 2.24
N THR A 148 -15.19 -5.48 2.06
CA THR A 148 -15.07 -4.20 2.75
C THR A 148 -15.43 -2.98 1.89
N ALA A 149 -15.92 -3.20 0.66
CA ALA A 149 -16.27 -2.15 -0.31
C ALA A 149 -17.13 -1.01 0.26
N PRO A 150 -18.21 -1.27 1.03
CA PRO A 150 -19.05 -0.22 1.57
C PRO A 150 -18.31 0.81 2.45
N TYR A 151 -17.14 0.46 2.97
CA TYR A 151 -16.35 1.30 3.86
C TYR A 151 -15.23 2.04 3.12
N TRP A 152 -14.42 1.36 2.31
CA TRP A 152 -13.29 2.01 1.65
C TRP A 152 -13.69 2.84 0.43
N GLU A 153 -14.82 2.54 -0.23
CA GLU A 153 -15.31 3.35 -1.36
C GLU A 153 -15.58 4.80 -0.96
N LYS A 154 -15.95 5.05 0.31
CA LYS A 154 -16.13 6.40 0.87
C LYS A 154 -14.83 7.23 0.84
N ALA A 155 -13.67 6.57 0.85
CA ALA A 155 -12.35 7.18 0.80
C ALA A 155 -11.78 7.31 -0.63
N LEU A 156 -12.47 6.75 -1.63
CA LEU A 156 -11.99 6.63 -2.99
C LEU A 156 -11.77 8.01 -3.62
N CYS A 157 -10.57 8.22 -4.16
CA CYS A 157 -10.24 9.48 -4.83
C CYS A 157 -10.96 9.61 -6.18
N GLY A 158 -11.77 10.66 -6.34
CA GLY A 158 -12.51 10.90 -7.59
C GLY A 158 -11.62 11.04 -8.81
N ARG A 159 -10.47 11.72 -8.70
CA ARG A 159 -9.47 11.80 -9.79
C ARG A 159 -8.79 10.49 -10.14
N CYS A 160 -8.64 9.57 -9.18
CA CYS A 160 -8.12 8.24 -9.49
C CYS A 160 -9.18 7.37 -10.17
N ALA A 161 -10.43 7.46 -9.71
CA ALA A 161 -11.57 6.70 -10.23
C ALA A 161 -12.16 7.28 -11.52
N GLY A 162 -11.84 8.52 -11.87
CA GLY A 162 -12.42 9.21 -13.02
C GLY A 162 -13.88 9.66 -12.80
N ASN A 163 -14.25 10.00 -11.56
CA ASN A 163 -15.61 10.45 -11.21
C ASN A 163 -15.61 11.78 -10.43
N ASP A 164 -16.81 12.31 -10.17
CA ASP A 164 -17.01 13.62 -9.55
C ASP A 164 -16.91 13.63 -8.02
N SER A 165 -16.50 12.52 -7.39
CA SER A 165 -16.30 12.49 -5.94
C SER A 165 -15.33 13.61 -5.51
N PRO A 166 -15.64 14.41 -4.48
CA PRO A 166 -14.75 15.45 -3.99
C PRO A 166 -13.53 14.88 -3.27
N GLN A 167 -13.51 13.59 -2.96
CA GLN A 167 -12.41 12.97 -2.22
C GLN A 167 -11.11 12.95 -3.02
N ARG A 168 -10.00 13.17 -2.31
CA ARG A 168 -8.65 13.21 -2.90
C ARG A 168 -7.70 12.31 -2.13
N CYS A 169 -6.94 11.49 -2.86
CA CYS A 169 -5.74 10.90 -2.31
C CYS A 169 -4.71 12.01 -2.07
N ARG A 170 -3.74 11.74 -1.19
CA ARG A 170 -2.69 12.68 -0.78
C ARG A 170 -2.02 13.38 -1.97
N ARG A 171 -1.71 12.64 -3.05
CA ARG A 171 -1.04 13.21 -4.24
C ARG A 171 -1.92 14.28 -4.91
N HIS A 172 -3.17 13.95 -5.23
CA HIS A 172 -4.08 14.89 -5.88
C HIS A 172 -4.51 16.03 -4.95
N LEU A 173 -4.61 15.78 -3.63
CA LEU A 173 -4.85 16.83 -2.65
C LEU A 173 -3.73 17.88 -2.65
N VAL A 174 -2.47 17.43 -2.62
CA VAL A 174 -1.30 18.31 -2.71
C VAL A 174 -1.29 19.08 -4.04
N GLU A 175 -1.59 18.42 -5.15
CA GLU A 175 -1.66 19.07 -6.46
C GLU A 175 -2.72 20.18 -6.49
N GLU A 176 -3.94 19.88 -6.07
CA GLU A 176 -5.07 20.82 -6.14
C GLU A 176 -4.98 21.98 -5.14
N ILE A 177 -4.43 21.74 -3.94
CA ILE A 177 -4.10 22.83 -3.02
C ILE A 177 -3.04 23.74 -3.63
N SER A 178 -2.03 23.18 -4.32
CA SER A 178 -0.97 23.99 -4.95
C SER A 178 -1.47 24.85 -6.12
N GLN A 179 -2.59 24.45 -6.73
CA GLN A 179 -3.29 25.17 -7.80
C GLN A 179 -4.37 26.12 -7.27
N GLY A 180 -4.64 26.14 -5.95
CA GLY A 180 -5.70 26.94 -5.35
C GLY A 180 -7.12 26.46 -5.65
N VAL A 181 -7.28 25.22 -6.11
CA VAL A 181 -8.58 24.61 -6.44
C VAL A 181 -9.36 24.29 -5.17
N ILE A 182 -8.68 23.69 -4.18
CA ILE A 182 -9.30 23.34 -2.89
C ILE A 182 -9.01 24.46 -1.89
N LYS A 183 -10.09 25.07 -1.38
CA LYS A 183 -10.03 26.10 -0.33
C LYS A 183 -10.50 25.60 1.02
N ASP A 184 -11.52 24.73 1.04
CA ASP A 184 -11.99 24.07 2.26
C ASP A 184 -11.40 22.66 2.34
N LEU A 185 -10.75 22.38 3.47
CA LEU A 185 -10.13 21.09 3.75
C LEU A 185 -10.96 20.23 4.71
N SER A 186 -12.08 20.75 5.23
CA SER A 186 -12.91 20.10 6.26
C SER A 186 -13.20 18.62 5.94
N LEU A 187 -13.62 18.33 4.72
CA LEU A 187 -13.92 16.99 4.22
C LEU A 187 -12.68 16.07 4.20
N HIS A 188 -11.52 16.59 3.79
CA HIS A 188 -10.27 15.81 3.78
C HIS A 188 -9.70 15.58 5.18
N VAL A 189 -9.87 16.54 6.08
CA VAL A 189 -9.52 16.39 7.50
C VAL A 189 -10.38 15.31 8.15
N SER A 190 -11.69 15.37 7.90
CA SER A 190 -12.64 14.37 8.41
C SER A 190 -12.26 12.97 7.91
N LEU A 191 -12.04 12.80 6.61
CA LEU A 191 -11.62 11.53 6.02
C LEU A 191 -10.31 11.01 6.63
N ALA A 192 -9.28 11.86 6.76
CA ALA A 192 -7.99 11.42 7.31
C ALA A 192 -8.10 11.01 8.80
N ASN A 193 -8.96 11.67 9.58
CA ASN A 193 -9.23 11.31 10.97
C ASN A 193 -10.00 9.99 11.09
N ASP A 194 -10.98 9.79 10.21
CA ASP A 194 -11.77 8.56 10.14
C ASP A 194 -10.88 7.34 9.83
N ILE A 195 -10.08 7.44 8.77
CA ILE A 195 -9.09 6.42 8.40
C ILE A 195 -8.11 6.17 9.55
N GLU A 196 -7.55 7.20 10.20
CA GLU A 196 -6.62 7.00 11.33
C GLU A 196 -7.28 6.28 12.51
N THR A 197 -8.52 6.64 12.84
CA THR A 197 -9.27 6.06 13.95
C THR A 197 -9.44 4.55 13.77
N HIS A 198 -9.91 4.14 12.58
CA HIS A 198 -10.11 2.74 12.26
C HIS A 198 -8.78 1.98 12.07
N MET A 199 -7.76 2.62 11.49
CA MET A 199 -6.41 2.06 11.42
C MET A 199 -5.81 1.78 12.80
N ARG A 200 -6.10 2.64 13.79
CA ARG A 200 -5.64 2.42 15.17
C ARG A 200 -6.33 1.21 15.81
N ILE A 201 -7.61 0.99 15.54
CA ILE A 201 -8.35 -0.19 16.02
C ILE A 201 -7.81 -1.45 15.34
N TYR A 202 -7.69 -1.45 14.01
CA TYR A 202 -7.13 -2.58 13.27
C TYR A 202 -5.68 -2.89 13.69
N ASN A 203 -4.84 -1.88 13.87
CA ASN A 203 -3.48 -2.08 14.38
C ASN A 203 -3.48 -2.71 15.79
N ARG A 204 -4.44 -2.35 16.64
CA ARG A 204 -4.55 -2.89 17.99
C ARG A 204 -4.97 -4.35 18.00
N SER A 205 -5.73 -4.84 17.01
CA SER A 205 -6.17 -6.24 16.99
C SER A 205 -5.04 -7.26 16.76
N PHE A 206 -3.87 -6.79 16.31
CA PHE A 206 -2.65 -7.59 16.27
C PHE A 206 -1.95 -7.75 17.64
N CYS A 207 -2.35 -6.98 18.65
CA CYS A 207 -1.80 -7.09 20.00
C CYS A 207 -2.47 -8.25 20.77
N HIS A 208 -1.69 -8.89 21.65
CA HIS A 208 -2.20 -9.92 22.55
C HIS A 208 -3.38 -9.39 23.38
N GLY A 209 -4.46 -10.17 23.47
CA GLY A 209 -5.68 -9.81 24.19
C GLY A 209 -6.68 -8.96 23.38
N TYR A 210 -6.38 -8.60 22.13
CA TYR A 210 -7.27 -7.82 21.25
C TYR A 210 -7.56 -8.55 19.91
N HIS A 211 -7.20 -9.82 19.80
CA HIS A 211 -7.45 -10.58 18.58
C HIS A 211 -8.95 -10.69 18.27
N GLY A 212 -9.32 -10.36 17.03
CA GLY A 212 -10.71 -10.41 16.56
C GLY A 212 -11.59 -9.25 17.04
N THR A 213 -11.03 -8.20 17.63
CA THR A 213 -11.81 -7.00 18.01
C THR A 213 -12.04 -6.04 16.84
N ASP A 214 -11.34 -6.22 15.72
CA ASP A 214 -11.51 -5.42 14.51
C ASP A 214 -12.76 -5.83 13.73
N THR A 215 -13.44 -4.82 13.19
CA THR A 215 -14.57 -4.97 12.27
C THR A 215 -14.11 -4.94 10.82
N ASP A 216 -15.03 -5.21 9.89
CA ASP A 216 -14.75 -5.05 8.46
C ASP A 216 -14.48 -3.58 8.07
N GLU A 217 -15.04 -2.61 8.79
CA GLU A 217 -14.71 -1.19 8.62
C GLU A 217 -13.26 -0.89 9.04
N ASP A 218 -12.82 -1.48 10.16
CA ASP A 218 -11.43 -1.35 10.64
C ASP A 218 -10.43 -1.96 9.64
N ARG A 219 -10.78 -3.11 9.06
CA ARG A 219 -9.98 -3.75 8.00
C ARG A 219 -9.96 -2.90 6.72
N ALA A 220 -11.10 -2.31 6.35
CA ALA A 220 -11.22 -1.43 5.19
C ALA A 220 -10.29 -0.21 5.31
N ALA A 221 -10.04 0.25 6.55
CA ALA A 221 -9.17 1.40 6.77
C ALA A 221 -7.73 1.19 6.29
N LEU A 222 -7.24 -0.05 6.21
CA LEU A 222 -5.95 -0.34 5.58
C LEU A 222 -6.00 -0.02 4.08
N ILE A 223 -7.02 -0.49 3.37
CA ILE A 223 -7.23 -0.17 1.94
C ILE A 223 -7.34 1.35 1.77
N SER A 224 -8.15 2.01 2.59
CA SER A 224 -8.31 3.47 2.57
C SER A 224 -7.01 4.23 2.82
N ALA A 225 -6.22 3.83 3.81
CA ALA A 225 -4.95 4.48 4.13
C ALA A 225 -3.93 4.34 2.98
N VAL A 226 -3.90 3.17 2.34
CA VAL A 226 -2.99 2.89 1.23
C VAL A 226 -3.41 3.65 -0.01
N GLY A 227 -4.69 3.59 -0.35
CA GLY A 227 -5.28 4.35 -1.45
C GLY A 227 -5.06 5.85 -1.29
N TRP A 228 -5.25 6.36 -0.07
CA TRP A 228 -5.00 7.76 0.24
C TRP A 228 -3.51 8.12 0.14
N CYS A 229 -2.59 7.31 0.69
CA CYS A 229 -1.15 7.62 0.70
C CYS A 229 -0.49 7.48 -0.68
N SER A 230 -0.84 6.41 -1.40
CA SER A 230 -0.09 5.87 -2.55
C SER A 230 -0.85 5.98 -3.87
N GLY A 231 -2.19 6.02 -3.86
CA GLY A 231 -3.05 6.06 -5.04
C GLY A 231 -3.96 4.83 -5.16
N TRP A 232 -5.01 4.95 -5.98
CA TRP A 232 -6.11 3.97 -6.06
C TRP A 232 -6.20 3.18 -7.38
N LYS A 233 -5.61 3.67 -8.47
CA LYS A 233 -5.73 3.07 -9.81
C LYS A 233 -5.34 1.60 -9.83
N THR A 234 -4.23 1.24 -9.17
CA THR A 234 -3.79 -0.17 -9.12
C THR A 234 -4.80 -1.05 -8.39
N LEU A 235 -5.38 -0.61 -7.26
CA LEU A 235 -6.44 -1.37 -6.59
C LEU A 235 -7.66 -1.53 -7.49
N LEU A 236 -8.11 -0.45 -8.12
CA LEU A 236 -9.27 -0.48 -9.01
C LEU A 236 -9.07 -1.50 -10.12
N SER A 237 -7.89 -1.52 -10.76
CA SER A 237 -7.56 -2.53 -11.76
C SER A 237 -7.48 -3.97 -11.22
N ILE A 238 -7.13 -4.16 -9.94
CA ILE A 238 -7.15 -5.48 -9.29
C ILE A 238 -8.58 -5.96 -9.05
N VAL A 239 -9.47 -5.06 -8.62
CA VAL A 239 -10.86 -5.38 -8.30
C VAL A 239 -11.69 -5.58 -9.58
N GLU A 240 -11.49 -4.74 -10.60
CA GLU A 240 -12.16 -4.84 -11.91
C GLU A 240 -11.77 -6.09 -12.72
N ALA A 241 -10.63 -6.71 -12.41
CA ALA A 241 -10.17 -7.92 -13.08
C ALA A 241 -10.82 -9.22 -12.54
N THR A 242 -11.78 -9.09 -11.62
CA THR A 242 -12.53 -10.20 -11.00
C THR A 242 -13.86 -10.40 -11.71
#